data_AF-A0A968NYC3-F1
#
_entry.id   AF-A0A968NYC3-F1
#
_cell.length_a   1.000
_cell.length_b   1.000
_cell.length_c   1.000
_cell.angle_alpha   90.00
_cell.angle_beta   90.00
_cell.angle_gamma   90.00
#
_symmetry.space_group_name_H-M   'P 1'
#
loop_
_entity.id
_entity.type
_entity.pdbx_description
1 polymer ?
#
loop_
_entity_poly.entity_id
_entity_poly.type
_entity_poly.pdbx_seq_one_letter_code
_entity_poly.pdbx_strand_id
1 'polypeptide(L)'
;MKLTPMEAMRMAIEEGKKGAGFVSPNPLVGCVILDRDYSFLAKGYHARLGEAHAEIHALDAVADPRRLEGAHVFVTLEPALTRDELQPARRLWPRFQSHR
;
A
#
# COMPACT_ATOMS: atom_id res chain seq x y z
N MET A 1 -6.05 -15.32 5.71
CA MET A 1 -5.35 -16.00 4.61
C MET A 1 -3.92 -15.47 4.55
N LYS A 2 -2.93 -16.35 4.43
CA LYS A 2 -1.51 -15.96 4.24
C LYS A 2 -1.21 -15.84 2.75
N LEU A 3 -0.36 -14.89 2.38
CA LEU A 3 0.03 -14.61 0.99
C LEU A 3 1.55 -14.65 0.85
N THR A 4 2.04 -15.23 -0.23
CA THR A 4 3.44 -15.06 -0.62
C THR A 4 3.70 -13.62 -1.09
N PRO A 5 4.96 -13.14 -1.07
CA PRO A 5 5.33 -11.86 -1.67
C PRO A 5 4.83 -11.67 -3.11
N MET A 6 4.92 -12.73 -3.92
CA MET A 6 4.49 -12.70 -5.32
C MET A 6 2.97 -12.58 -5.46
N GLU A 7 2.19 -13.29 -4.64
CA GLU A 7 0.74 -13.17 -4.64
C GLU A 7 0.29 -11.80 -4.15
N ALA A 8 0.98 -11.24 -3.15
CA ALA A 8 0.71 -9.89 -2.66
C ALA A 8 0.99 -8.82 -3.74
N MET A 9 2.10 -8.95 -4.48
CA MET A 9 2.40 -8.06 -5.59
C MET A 9 1.38 -8.18 -6.74
N ARG A 10 0.98 -9.41 -7.10
CA ARG A 10 -0.10 -9.62 -8.09
C ARG A 10 -1.39 -8.97 -7.63
N MET A 11 -1.74 -9.11 -6.35
CA MET A 11 -2.91 -8.46 -5.78
C MET A 11 -2.81 -6.93 -5.82
N ALA A 12 -1.64 -6.35 -5.57
CA ALA A 12 -1.40 -4.91 -5.68
C ALA A 12 -1.56 -4.41 -7.12
N ILE A 13 -1.06 -5.15 -8.11
CA ILE A 13 -1.25 -4.85 -9.54
C ILE A 13 -2.73 -4.85 -9.90
N GLU A 14 -3.48 -5.88 -9.51
CA GLU A 14 -4.92 -5.93 -9.77
C GLU A 14 -5.69 -4.81 -9.05
N GLU A 15 -5.26 -4.44 -7.85
CA GLU A 15 -5.88 -3.32 -7.12
C GLU A 15 -5.63 -1.98 -7.83
N GLY A 16 -4.40 -1.73 -8.30
CA GLY A 16 -4.04 -0.50 -9.01
C GLY A 16 -4.84 -0.27 -10.29
N LYS A 17 -5.23 -1.33 -10.99
CA LYS A 17 -6.06 -1.25 -12.21
C LYS A 17 -7.41 -0.56 -11.98
N LYS A 18 -7.91 -0.52 -10.74
CA LYS A 18 -9.17 0.16 -10.41
C LYS A 18 -9.13 1.68 -10.59
N GLY A 19 -7.94 2.29 -10.64
CA GLY A 19 -7.77 3.71 -10.95
C GLY A 19 -7.84 4.04 -12.45
N ALA A 20 -8.00 3.04 -13.33
CA ALA A 20 -7.98 3.24 -14.77
C ALA A 20 -9.05 4.24 -15.23
N GLY A 21 -8.63 5.23 -16.02
CA GLY A 21 -9.48 6.31 -16.51
C GLY A 21 -9.62 7.52 -15.58
N PHE A 22 -9.14 7.44 -14.34
CA PHE A 22 -9.33 8.51 -13.34
C PHE A 22 -8.03 9.17 -12.85
N VAL A 23 -6.89 8.53 -13.09
CA VAL A 23 -5.59 8.97 -12.55
C VAL A 23 -4.67 9.65 -13.56
N SER A 24 -4.98 9.62 -14.86
CA SER A 24 -4.12 10.23 -15.89
C SER A 24 -3.87 11.72 -15.60
N PRO A 25 -2.63 12.23 -15.72
CA PRO A 25 -1.43 11.60 -16.30
C PRO A 25 -0.62 10.71 -15.34
N ASN A 26 -1.04 10.53 -14.09
CA ASN A 26 -0.35 9.70 -13.11
C ASN A 26 -0.47 8.19 -13.45
N PRO A 27 0.49 7.37 -13.01
CA PRO A 27 0.43 5.92 -13.20
C PRO A 27 -0.65 5.26 -12.33
N LEU A 28 -1.05 4.05 -12.73
CA LEU A 28 -1.87 3.18 -11.90
C LEU A 28 -1.01 2.60 -10.78
N VAL A 29 -1.39 2.90 -9.54
CA VAL A 29 -0.67 2.43 -8.35
C VAL A 29 -1.62 1.68 -7.44
N GLY A 30 -1.23 0.48 -7.05
CA GLY A 30 -1.89 -0.31 -6.01
C GLY A 30 -0.93 -0.65 -4.87
N CYS A 31 -1.48 -0.86 -3.69
CA CYS A 31 -0.77 -1.18 -2.47
C CYS A 31 -1.50 -2.28 -1.70
N VAL A 32 -0.75 -3.23 -1.16
CA VAL A 32 -1.23 -4.30 -0.27
C VAL A 32 -0.39 -4.30 1.00
N ILE A 33 -1.05 -4.43 2.15
CA ILE A 33 -0.41 -4.55 3.45
C ILE A 33 -0.70 -5.94 4.01
N LEU A 34 0.36 -6.64 4.42
CA LEU A 34 0.29 -7.90 5.15
C LEU A 34 0.89 -7.69 6.54
N ASP A 35 0.41 -8.42 7.56
CA ASP A 35 1.09 -8.44 8.84
C ASP A 35 2.44 -9.17 8.75
N ARG A 36 3.18 -9.18 9.87
CA ARG A 36 4.49 -9.84 9.99
C ARG A 36 4.49 -11.33 9.67
N ASP A 37 3.32 -11.98 9.72
CA ASP A 37 3.13 -13.40 9.43
C ASP A 37 2.56 -13.64 8.03
N TYR A 38 2.64 -12.62 7.17
CA TYR A 38 2.14 -12.60 5.80
C TYR A 38 0.62 -12.75 5.68
N SER A 39 -0.15 -12.45 6.73
CA SER A 39 -1.61 -12.44 6.64
C SER A 39 -2.10 -11.11 6.08
N PHE A 40 -3.05 -11.17 5.15
CA PHE A 40 -3.65 -9.96 4.57
C PHE A 40 -4.26 -9.04 5.64
N LEU A 41 -3.92 -7.75 5.57
CA LEU A 41 -4.51 -6.69 6.39
C LEU A 41 -5.44 -5.79 5.57
N ALA A 42 -4.92 -5.21 4.49
CA ALA A 42 -5.64 -4.23 3.69
C ALA A 42 -5.00 -4.05 2.31
N LYS A 43 -5.71 -3.34 1.45
CA LYS A 43 -5.22 -2.90 0.15
C LYS A 43 -5.83 -1.56 -0.22
N GLY A 44 -5.15 -0.84 -1.11
CA GLY A 44 -5.57 0.46 -1.62
C GLY A 44 -5.04 0.70 -3.01
N TYR A 45 -5.62 1.68 -3.71
CA TYR A 45 -5.17 2.13 -5.02
C TYR A 45 -5.31 3.64 -5.11
N HIS A 46 -4.53 4.27 -5.98
CA HIS A 46 -4.73 5.68 -6.31
C HIS A 46 -6.03 5.80 -7.11
N ALA A 47 -7.08 6.34 -6.51
CA ALA A 47 -8.42 6.30 -7.10
C ALA A 47 -8.63 7.37 -8.16
N ARG A 48 -8.07 8.58 -7.97
CA ARG A 48 -8.26 9.71 -8.88
C ARG A 48 -7.12 10.73 -8.77
N LEU A 49 -6.87 11.45 -9.86
CA LEU A 49 -5.91 12.55 -9.89
C LEU A 49 -6.20 13.57 -8.78
N GLY A 50 -5.18 13.89 -7.99
CA GLY A 50 -5.24 14.83 -6.87
C GLY A 50 -5.73 14.23 -5.55
N GLU A 51 -6.12 12.97 -5.52
CA GLU A 51 -6.45 12.24 -4.28
C GLU A 51 -5.23 11.55 -3.69
N ALA A 52 -5.43 10.92 -2.52
CA ALA A 52 -4.37 10.24 -1.80
C ALA A 52 -3.75 9.09 -2.63
N HIS A 53 -2.49 8.76 -2.30
CA HIS A 53 -1.79 7.65 -2.92
C HIS A 53 -2.32 6.30 -2.41
N ALA A 54 -2.00 5.23 -3.15
CA ALA A 54 -2.45 3.88 -2.85
C ALA A 54 -2.08 3.42 -1.42
N GLU A 55 -0.92 3.83 -0.92
CA GLU A 55 -0.39 3.49 0.41
C GLU A 55 -1.25 4.07 1.53
N ILE A 56 -1.72 5.31 1.35
CA ILE A 56 -2.60 5.98 2.32
C ILE A 56 -3.95 5.28 2.36
N HIS A 57 -4.54 5.01 1.19
CA HIS A 57 -5.78 4.26 1.10
C HIS A 57 -5.66 2.85 1.69
N ALA A 58 -4.52 2.19 1.52
CA ALA A 58 -4.28 0.87 2.11
C ALA A 58 -4.15 0.94 3.64
N LEU A 59 -3.45 1.94 4.18
CA LEU A 59 -3.31 2.16 5.62
C LEU A 59 -4.65 2.50 6.28
N ASP A 60 -5.42 3.39 5.69
CA ASP A 60 -6.74 3.81 6.20
C ASP A 60 -7.74 2.65 6.22
N ALA A 61 -7.56 1.66 5.33
CA ALA A 61 -8.37 0.46 5.27
C ALA A 61 -7.99 -0.63 6.29
N VAL A 62 -6.92 -0.44 7.08
CA VAL A 62 -6.51 -1.41 8.12
C VAL A 62 -7.43 -1.32 9.33
N ALA A 63 -8.17 -2.40 9.58
CA ALA A 63 -9.13 -2.46 10.70
C ALA A 63 -8.46 -2.50 12.10
N ASP A 64 -7.29 -3.13 12.22
CA ASP A 64 -6.54 -3.20 13.49
C ASP A 64 -5.11 -2.67 13.31
N PRO A 65 -4.87 -1.38 13.63
CA PRO A 65 -3.57 -0.74 13.48
C PRO A 65 -2.43 -1.42 14.26
N ARG A 66 -2.72 -2.19 15.31
CA ARG A 66 -1.68 -2.91 16.08
C ARG A 66 -0.97 -3.96 15.24
N ARG A 67 -1.65 -4.50 14.23
CA ARG A 67 -1.09 -5.50 13.30
C ARG A 67 -0.14 -4.90 12.28
N LEU A 68 -0.03 -3.57 12.21
CA LEU A 68 0.96 -2.89 11.41
C LEU A 68 2.38 -3.06 11.96
N GLU A 69 2.56 -3.44 13.23
CA GLU A 69 3.92 -3.58 13.76
C GLU A 69 4.71 -4.72 13.08
N GLY A 70 5.72 -4.32 12.28
CA GLY A 70 6.51 -5.26 11.48
C GLY A 70 5.79 -5.82 10.24
N ALA A 71 4.69 -5.18 9.82
CA ALA A 71 3.98 -5.51 8.60
C ALA A 71 4.83 -5.31 7.33
N HIS A 72 4.44 -6.04 6.27
CA HIS A 72 4.99 -5.95 4.93
C HIS A 72 4.07 -5.12 4.03
N VAL A 73 4.66 -4.25 3.22
CA VAL A 73 3.95 -3.40 2.26
C VAL A 73 4.43 -3.73 0.86
N PHE A 74 3.49 -4.02 -0.03
CA PHE A 74 3.73 -4.31 -1.44
C PHE A 74 3.08 -3.23 -2.27
N VAL A 75 3.87 -2.43 -2.98
CA VAL A 75 3.41 -1.31 -3.81
C VAL A 75 3.93 -1.48 -5.23
N THR A 76 3.11 -1.17 -6.23
CA THR A 76 3.43 -1.43 -7.65
C THR A 76 4.41 -0.42 -8.26
N LEU A 77 4.64 0.70 -7.58
CA LEU A 77 5.59 1.73 -7.96
C LEU A 77 6.36 2.15 -6.71
N GLU A 78 7.64 2.50 -6.85
CA GLU A 78 8.40 3.05 -5.72
C GLU A 78 7.63 4.27 -5.14
N PRO A 79 7.44 4.34 -3.81
CA PRO A 79 6.72 5.45 -3.20
C PRO A 79 7.37 6.78 -3.60
N ALA A 80 6.60 7.67 -4.23
CA ALA A 80 7.07 9.00 -4.61
C ALA A 80 7.25 9.96 -3.42
N LEU A 81 6.88 9.51 -2.20
CA LEU A 81 6.90 10.34 -1.00
C LEU A 81 8.33 10.44 -0.45
N THR A 82 8.78 11.68 -0.23
CA THR A 82 9.96 11.92 0.60
C THR A 82 9.63 11.58 2.06
N ARG A 83 10.65 11.17 2.84
CA ARG A 83 10.52 10.71 4.24
C ARG A 83 9.77 11.69 5.16
N ASP A 84 9.64 12.95 4.75
CA ASP A 84 9.00 14.04 5.49
C ASP A 84 7.52 14.24 5.14
N GLU A 85 7.08 13.90 3.93
CA GLU A 85 5.66 13.98 3.52
C GLU A 85 4.80 12.89 4.17
N LEU A 86 5.45 11.85 4.71
CA LEU A 86 4.84 10.76 5.49
C LEU A 86 4.67 11.10 6.98
N GLN A 87 5.01 12.31 7.45
CA GLN A 87 4.99 12.64 8.88
C GLN A 87 3.61 12.58 9.56
N PRO A 88 2.45 12.82 8.91
CA PRO A 88 1.15 12.53 9.51
C PRO A 88 0.88 11.02 9.68
N ALA A 89 1.43 10.18 8.81
CA ALA A 89 1.25 8.72 8.79
C ALA A 89 2.29 7.94 9.64
N ARG A 90 3.28 8.64 10.22
CA ARG A 90 4.46 8.04 10.85
C ARG A 90 4.21 7.29 12.16
N ARG A 91 3.11 7.54 12.88
CA ARG A 91 2.83 6.81 14.14
C ARG A 91 2.45 5.35 13.93
N LEU A 92 2.14 4.95 12.69
CA LEU A 92 1.66 3.61 12.36
C LEU A 92 2.55 2.90 11.32
N TRP A 93 3.66 3.51 10.89
CA TRP A 93 4.47 2.94 9.83
C TRP A 93 5.37 1.79 10.33
N PRO A 94 5.22 0.56 9.83
CA PRO A 94 6.08 -0.57 10.18
C PRO A 94 7.52 -0.29 9.75
N ARG A 95 8.52 -0.60 10.59
CA ARG A 95 9.94 -0.52 10.18
C ARG A 95 10.16 -1.33 8.90
N PHE A 96 10.36 -0.65 7.78
CA PHE A 96 10.46 -1.22 6.43
C PHE A 96 11.53 -2.30 6.31
N GLN A 97 11.17 -3.40 5.65
CA GLN A 97 12.08 -4.15 4.79
C GLN A 97 11.45 -4.15 3.39
N SER A 98 11.87 -3.21 2.54
CA SER A 98 11.56 -3.27 1.11
C SER A 98 12.26 -4.50 0.55
N HIS A 99 11.49 -5.56 0.31
CA HIS A 99 11.99 -6.70 -0.45
C HIS A 99 11.94 -6.27 -1.92
N ARG A 100 13.10 -5.88 -2.44
CA ARG A 100 13.32 -5.74 -3.88
C ARG A 100 13.20 -7.09 -4.57
#